data_AF-A0A8R7QY25-F1
#
_entry.id   AF-A0A8R7QY25-F1
#
_cell.length_a   1.000
_cell.length_b   1.000
_cell.length_c   1.000
_cell.angle_alpha   90.00
_cell.angle_beta   90.00
_cell.angle_gamma   90.00
#
_symmetry.space_group_name_H-M   'P 1'
#
loop_
_entity.id
_entity.type
_entity.pdbx_description
1 polymer ?
#
loop_
_entity_poly.entity_id
_entity_poly.type
_entity_poly.pdbx_seq_one_letter_code
_entity_poly.pdbx_strand_id
1 'polypeptide(L)'
;MIECNIVGGNWIELPAGMYSKATRIMSYCQLELDCLYSDLVSHGPEGEYSKMALFCILSLDIEFAGRKGYFPEPNHDPVIQEYIFHISMLIVAMSGSLVHATQKLRSVIKLWKRVL
;
A
#
# COMPACT_ATOMS: atom_id res chain seq x y z
N MET A 1 -3.35 7.18 -20.42
CA MET A 1 -2.71 5.83 -20.33
C MET A 1 -2.25 5.40 -21.71
N ILE A 2 -3.13 5.45 -22.72
CA ILE A 2 -2.82 5.08 -24.11
C ILE A 2 -1.71 5.97 -24.69
N GLU A 3 -1.77 7.27 -24.45
CA GLU A 3 -0.86 8.28 -24.99
C GLU A 3 0.58 8.12 -24.48
N CYS A 4 0.74 7.54 -23.29
CA CYS A 4 2.03 7.30 -22.64
C CYS A 4 2.45 5.83 -22.73
N ASN A 5 1.73 4.99 -23.47
CA ASN A 5 1.94 3.53 -23.53
C ASN A 5 2.01 2.88 -22.14
N ILE A 6 1.15 3.32 -21.20
CA ILE A 6 1.10 2.79 -19.84
C ILE A 6 0.11 1.63 -19.80
N VAL A 7 0.59 0.45 -19.40
CA VAL A 7 -0.21 -0.76 -19.18
C VAL A 7 -0.48 -1.03 -17.69
N GLY A 8 -1.32 -2.01 -17.37
CA GLY A 8 -1.55 -2.44 -15.98
C GLY A 8 -0.34 -3.19 -15.40
N GLY A 9 0.00 -2.95 -14.13
CA GLY A 9 1.14 -3.60 -13.47
C GLY A 9 2.51 -3.13 -13.96
N ASN A 10 2.55 -1.93 -14.54
CA ASN A 10 3.70 -1.34 -15.20
C ASN A 10 4.63 -0.58 -14.24
N TRP A 11 5.93 -0.55 -14.54
CA TRP A 11 6.88 0.30 -13.82
C TRP A 11 6.92 1.69 -14.45
N ILE A 12 6.86 2.72 -13.61
CA ILE A 12 6.93 4.11 -14.02
C ILE A 12 8.17 4.73 -13.40
N GLU A 13 8.99 5.36 -14.23
CA GLU A 13 10.17 6.09 -13.81
C GLU A 13 9.95 7.60 -13.95
N LEU A 14 10.42 8.33 -12.93
CA LEU A 14 10.45 9.79 -12.90
C LEU A 14 11.92 10.25 -12.96
N PRO A 15 12.39 10.78 -14.10
CA PRO A 15 13.76 11.28 -14.22
C PRO A 15 14.04 12.40 -13.21
N ALA A 16 15.27 12.46 -12.71
CA ALA A 16 15.69 13.49 -11.76
C ALA A 16 15.50 14.90 -12.34
N GLY A 17 14.91 15.80 -11.56
CA GLY A 17 14.64 17.18 -11.97
C GLY A 17 13.35 17.38 -12.76
N MET A 18 12.68 16.29 -13.17
CA MET A 18 11.39 16.34 -13.89
C MET A 18 10.17 16.17 -12.97
N TYR A 19 10.39 16.17 -11.66
CA TYR A 19 9.35 16.13 -10.65
C TYR A 19 9.66 17.14 -9.55
N SER A 20 8.60 17.59 -8.89
CA SER A 20 8.68 18.46 -7.72
C SER A 20 7.89 17.84 -6.57
N LYS A 21 8.18 18.27 -5.33
CA LYS A 21 7.39 17.84 -4.19
C LYS A 21 6.00 18.45 -4.28
N ALA A 22 4.96 17.67 -3.99
CA ALA A 22 3.60 18.16 -4.04
C ALA A 22 3.42 19.39 -3.15
N THR A 23 2.80 20.43 -3.72
CA THR A 23 2.60 21.72 -3.01
C THR A 23 1.62 21.58 -1.85
N ARG A 24 0.65 20.67 -1.98
CA ARG A 24 -0.32 20.32 -0.95
C ARG A 24 -0.33 18.81 -0.80
N ILE A 25 -0.01 18.34 0.40
CA ILE A 25 -0.07 16.92 0.74
C ILE A 25 -1.53 16.56 1.01
N MET A 26 -2.09 15.66 0.20
CA MET A 26 -3.45 15.17 0.37
C MET A 26 -3.53 13.68 0.71
N SER A 27 -2.40 12.97 0.61
CA SER A 27 -2.33 11.54 0.87
C SER A 27 -1.58 11.20 2.17
N TYR A 28 -1.71 9.94 2.61
CA TYR A 28 -0.89 9.36 3.67
C TYR A 28 0.37 8.65 3.12
N CYS A 29 0.65 8.79 1.82
CA CYS A 29 1.81 8.18 1.18
C CYS A 29 3.10 8.83 1.69
N GLN A 30 4.19 8.06 1.67
CA GLN A 30 5.50 8.57 2.09
C GLN A 30 6.09 9.57 1.08
N LEU A 31 5.73 9.41 -0.20
CA LEU A 31 6.17 10.24 -1.31
C LEU A 31 4.94 10.77 -2.06
N GLU A 32 4.88 12.09 -2.23
CA GLU A 32 3.85 12.77 -3.01
C GLU A 32 4.55 13.82 -3.88
N LEU A 33 4.46 13.64 -5.20
CA LEU A 33 5.23 14.35 -6.20
C LEU A 33 4.32 14.85 -7.32
N ASP A 34 4.61 16.04 -7.83
CA ASP A 34 3.98 16.63 -9.01
C ASP A 34 4.94 16.53 -10.21
N CYS A 35 4.46 16.04 -11.36
CA CYS A 35 5.23 15.93 -12.60
C CYS A 35 4.34 16.17 -13.83
N LEU A 36 4.93 16.52 -14.96
CA LEU A 36 4.22 16.60 -16.24
C LEU A 36 4.08 15.21 -16.84
N TYR A 37 2.95 14.94 -17.50
CA TYR A 37 2.70 13.64 -18.11
C TYR A 37 3.71 13.30 -19.25
N SER A 38 4.30 14.33 -19.88
CA SER A 38 5.32 14.20 -20.92
C SER A 38 6.65 13.66 -20.40
N ASP A 39 6.90 13.80 -19.10
CA ASP A 39 8.20 13.52 -18.50
C ASP A 39 8.23 12.12 -17.84
N LEU A 40 7.10 11.42 -17.86
CA LEU A 40 6.95 10.05 -17.38
C LEU A 40 7.60 9.07 -18.35
N VAL A 41 8.39 8.13 -17.83
CA VAL A 41 8.92 7.01 -18.61
C VAL A 41 8.16 5.74 -18.22
N SER A 42 7.55 5.10 -19.22
CA SER A 42 6.76 3.86 -19.07
C SER A 42 7.63 2.66 -19.45
N HIS A 43 7.79 1.70 -18.53
CA HIS A 43 8.63 0.51 -18.72
C HIS A 43 7.81 -0.77 -18.81
N GLY A 44 7.55 -1.24 -20.03
CA GLY A 44 6.82 -2.49 -20.26
C GLY A 44 7.34 -3.67 -19.42
N PRO A 45 6.50 -4.68 -19.11
CA PRO A 45 6.79 -5.74 -18.14
C PRO A 45 7.75 -6.81 -18.69
N GLU A 46 8.88 -6.38 -19.24
CA GLU A 46 9.91 -7.19 -19.88
C GLU A 46 11.23 -7.06 -19.12
N GLY A 47 12.02 -8.14 -19.10
CA GLY A 47 13.33 -8.16 -18.45
C GLY A 47 13.29 -7.75 -16.98
N GLU A 48 14.06 -6.74 -16.61
CA GLU A 48 14.16 -6.23 -15.23
C GLU A 48 12.84 -5.66 -14.69
N TYR A 49 11.98 -5.15 -15.57
CA TYR A 49 10.67 -4.58 -15.22
C TYR A 49 9.56 -5.63 -15.16
N SER A 50 9.88 -6.92 -15.35
CA SER A 50 8.94 -8.02 -15.14
C SER A 50 8.70 -8.34 -13.65
N LYS A 51 9.58 -7.85 -12.76
CA LYS A 51 9.49 -8.07 -11.32
C LYS A 51 8.29 -7.32 -10.73
N MET A 52 7.55 -7.96 -9.83
CA MET A 52 6.47 -7.29 -9.10
C MET A 52 7.03 -6.45 -7.94
N ALA A 53 6.43 -5.30 -7.71
CA ALA A 53 6.62 -4.55 -6.48
C ALA A 53 6.10 -5.35 -5.28
N LEU A 54 6.54 -4.97 -4.08
CA LEU A 54 6.04 -5.58 -2.86
C LEU A 54 4.77 -4.89 -2.40
N PHE A 55 3.70 -5.67 -2.34
CA PHE A 55 2.42 -5.20 -1.88
C PHE A 55 2.26 -5.46 -0.39
N CYS A 56 1.67 -4.49 0.31
CA CYS A 56 1.17 -4.71 1.65
C CYS A 56 -0.20 -5.39 1.54
N ILE A 57 -0.26 -6.70 1.81
CA ILE A 57 -1.51 -7.47 1.75
C ILE A 57 -2.13 -7.47 3.15
N LEU A 58 -3.30 -6.86 3.27
CA LEU A 58 -4.13 -6.90 4.46
C LEU A 58 -5.21 -7.97 4.29
N SER A 59 -5.22 -8.96 5.17
CA SER A 59 -6.34 -9.90 5.32
C SER A 59 -7.07 -9.59 6.62
N LEU A 60 -8.38 -9.44 6.53
CA LEU A 60 -9.27 -9.11 7.64
C LEU A 60 -10.43 -10.10 7.63
N ASP A 61 -10.75 -10.62 8.81
CA ASP A 61 -11.92 -11.44 9.05
C ASP A 61 -12.73 -10.86 10.23
N ILE A 62 -14.05 -10.82 10.09
CA ILE A 62 -14.95 -10.23 11.10
C ILE A 62 -16.04 -11.22 11.48
N GLU A 63 -16.35 -11.26 12.78
CA GLU A 63 -17.39 -12.10 13.33
C GLU A 63 -18.49 -11.24 13.96
N PHE A 64 -19.73 -11.69 13.83
CA PHE A 64 -20.93 -10.98 14.31
C PHE A 64 -21.73 -11.86 15.27
N ALA A 65 -22.44 -11.24 16.22
CA ALA A 65 -23.39 -11.94 17.07
C ALA A 65 -24.78 -11.97 16.43
N GLY A 66 -25.04 -12.98 15.60
CA GLY A 66 -26.28 -13.12 14.85
C GLY A 66 -27.48 -13.63 15.68
N ARG A 67 -28.68 -13.16 15.35
CA ARG A 67 -29.95 -13.71 15.85
C ARG A 67 -30.24 -15.10 15.25
N LYS A 68 -30.73 -16.02 16.08
CA LYS A 68 -31.02 -17.41 15.66
C LYS A 68 -32.06 -17.44 14.53
N GLY A 69 -31.69 -18.03 13.40
CA GLY A 69 -32.57 -18.21 12.24
C GLY A 69 -32.65 -17.02 11.29
N TYR A 70 -31.88 -15.96 11.52
CA TYR A 70 -31.81 -14.79 10.67
C TYR A 70 -30.40 -14.64 10.09
N PHE A 71 -30.31 -14.08 8.87
CA PHE A 71 -29.03 -13.62 8.34
C PHE A 71 -28.62 -12.33 9.08
N PRO A 72 -27.32 -12.07 9.28
CA PRO A 72 -26.85 -10.90 10.01
C PRO A 72 -27.27 -9.60 9.32
N GLU A 73 -27.82 -8.69 10.11
CA GLU A 73 -28.22 -7.35 9.67
C GLU A 73 -27.35 -6.30 10.39
N PRO A 74 -26.68 -5.38 9.67
CA PRO A 74 -25.77 -4.40 10.27
C PRO A 74 -26.38 -3.52 11.37
N ASN A 75 -27.71 -3.32 11.35
CA ASN A 75 -28.43 -2.51 12.35
C ASN A 75 -28.76 -3.27 13.63
N HIS A 76 -28.69 -4.61 13.61
CA HIS A 76 -29.18 -5.46 14.69
C HIS A 76 -28.13 -6.42 15.25
N ASP A 77 -27.17 -6.84 14.42
CA ASP A 77 -26.19 -7.87 14.74
C ASP A 77 -24.80 -7.22 14.75
N PRO A 78 -24.29 -6.79 15.92
CA PRO A 78 -23.02 -6.06 16.01
C PRO A 78 -21.83 -6.97 15.69
N VAL A 79 -20.78 -6.36 15.16
CA VAL A 79 -19.46 -7.01 15.05
C VAL A 79 -18.93 -7.22 16.47
N ILE A 80 -18.54 -8.46 16.76
CA ILE A 80 -18.03 -8.86 18.07
C ILE A 80 -16.53 -9.15 18.06
N GLN A 81 -15.96 -9.43 16.88
CA GLN A 81 -14.54 -9.70 16.78
C GLN A 81 -13.98 -9.31 15.41
N GLU A 82 -12.76 -8.78 15.43
CA GLU A 82 -11.97 -8.44 14.24
C GLU A 82 -10.62 -9.16 14.32
N TYR A 83 -10.33 -9.99 13.33
CA TYR A 83 -9.06 -10.68 13.19
C TYR A 83 -8.26 -10.07 12.05
N ILE A 84 -7.16 -9.40 12.40
CA ILE A 84 -6.23 -8.85 11.41
C ILE A 84 -5.08 -9.85 11.21
N PHE A 85 -5.05 -10.44 10.01
CA PHE A 85 -3.93 -11.26 9.56
C PHE A 85 -3.06 -10.44 8.62
N HIS A 86 -1.97 -9.89 9.16
CA HIS A 86 -1.01 -9.14 8.37
C HIS A 86 -0.02 -10.08 7.68
N ILE A 87 -0.11 -10.19 6.36
CA ILE A 87 0.88 -10.90 5.54
C ILE A 87 1.82 -9.84 4.95
N SER A 88 2.85 -9.46 5.70
CA SER A 88 3.91 -8.59 5.19
C SER A 88 5.02 -9.38 4.51
N MET A 89 5.24 -9.09 3.22
CA MET A 89 6.48 -9.38 2.53
C MET A 89 7.20 -8.04 2.33
N LEU A 90 8.29 -7.78 3.09
CA LEU A 90 8.99 -6.50 3.12
C LEU A 90 10.38 -6.62 2.45
N ILE A 91 10.64 -5.80 1.43
CA ILE A 91 11.97 -5.45 0.93
C ILE A 91 11.95 -3.95 0.65
N VAL A 92 12.87 -3.26 1.31
CA VAL A 92 13.27 -1.89 1.01
C VAL A 92 14.16 -1.97 -0.22
N ALA A 93 13.64 -1.63 -1.40
CA ALA A 93 14.44 -1.42 -2.58
C ALA A 93 14.56 0.08 -2.85
N MET A 94 15.44 0.74 -2.10
CA MET A 94 16.15 1.92 -2.57
C MET A 94 17.57 1.85 -2.04
N SER A 95 18.52 2.05 -2.94
CA SER A 95 19.94 2.23 -2.69
C SER A 95 20.19 3.07 -1.42
N GLY A 96 20.88 2.47 -0.45
CA GLY A 96 21.88 3.17 0.36
C GLY A 96 21.50 3.88 1.67
N SER A 97 20.24 4.16 2.03
CA SER A 97 20.02 5.04 3.22
C SER A 97 18.76 4.90 4.09
N LEU A 98 17.98 3.81 4.04
CA LEU A 98 16.72 3.71 4.80
C LEU A 98 16.60 2.54 5.78
N VAL A 99 17.68 2.23 6.52
CA VAL A 99 17.62 1.29 7.66
C VAL A 99 16.71 1.82 8.80
N HIS A 100 16.56 3.14 8.95
CA HIS A 100 15.80 3.75 10.05
C HIS A 100 14.26 3.62 9.97
N ALA A 101 13.68 3.49 8.78
CA ALA A 101 12.21 3.42 8.63
C ALA A 101 11.64 2.07 9.12
N THR A 102 12.42 0.99 9.01
CA THR A 102 12.00 -0.37 9.34
C THR A 102 11.84 -0.63 10.85
N GLN A 103 12.53 0.15 11.71
CA GLN A 103 12.38 0.04 13.16
C GLN A 103 11.06 0.64 13.67
N LYS A 104 10.58 1.72 13.04
CA LYS A 104 9.35 2.41 13.49
C LYS A 104 8.09 1.56 13.25
N LEU A 105 8.02 0.83 12.14
CA LEU A 105 6.90 -0.07 11.84
C LEU A 105 6.83 -1.28 12.79
N ARG A 106 7.99 -1.87 13.16
CA ARG A 106 8.02 -2.98 14.14
C ARG A 106 7.54 -2.56 15.52
N SER A 107 7.81 -1.31 15.91
CA SER A 107 7.33 -0.76 17.19
C SER A 107 5.82 -0.56 17.19
N VAL A 108 5.24 -0.10 16.08
CA VAL A 108 3.78 0.06 15.93
C VAL A 108 3.08 -1.31 15.94
N ILE A 109 3.62 -2.31 15.24
CA ILE A 109 3.08 -3.68 15.23
C ILE A 109 3.20 -4.36 16.61
N LYS A 110 4.30 -4.13 17.34
CA LYS A 110 4.46 -4.65 18.72
C LYS A 110 3.55 -3.96 19.73
N LEU A 111 3.24 -2.67 19.53
CA LEU A 111 2.33 -1.93 20.41
C LEU A 111 0.88 -2.42 20.21
N TRP A 112 0.49 -2.74 18.98
CA TRP A 112 -0.84 -3.28 18.67
C TRP A 112 -1.08 -4.71 19.19
N LYS A 113 -0.05 -5.56 19.25
CA LYS A 113 -0.13 -6.89 19.88
C LYS A 113 -0.21 -6.88 21.42
N ARG A 114 -0.13 -5.71 22.06
CA ARG A 114 -0.11 -5.58 23.53
C ARG A 114 -1.34 -4.88 24.12
N VAL A 115 -2.23 -4.37 23.25
CA VAL A 115 -3.46 -3.64 23.61
C VAL A 115 -4.72 -4.48 23.36
N LEU A 116 -4.56 -5.68 22.78
CA LEU A 116 -5.52 -6.80 22.84
C LEU A 116 -5.00 -7.83 23.84
#